data_AF-A0AAV0RDT0-F1
#
_entry.id   AF-A0AAV0RDT0-F1
#
_cell.length_a   1.000
_cell.length_b   1.000
_cell.length_c   1.000
_cell.angle_alpha   90.00
_cell.angle_beta   90.00
_cell.angle_gamma   90.00
#
_symmetry.space_group_name_H-M   'P 1'
#
loop_
_entity.id
_entity.type
_entity.pdbx_description
1 polymer ?
#
loop_
_entity_poly.entity_id
_entity_poly.type
_entity_poly.pdbx_seq_one_letter_code
_entity_poly.pdbx_strand_id
1 'polypeptide(L)'
;MDGLWKAGREKEAREMFSRLSRENCLQPDTRTYNITINGLCRQRFVDEAYELFRKMEAEDSCVPDNCSYNVIIHGFLRHKDPLEAMDLILEMVSKGFSADATTMSLLLEMLPKNQLDHPILQKLLNSPDTKSHKIGSSGLSAAATQGTC
;
A
#
# COMPACT_ATOMS: atom_id res chain seq x y z
N MET A 1 17.32 6.86 9.29
CA MET A 1 16.20 6.12 9.90
C MET A 1 15.84 4.83 9.14
N ASP A 2 15.49 4.88 7.85
CA ASP A 2 15.12 3.69 7.05
C ASP A 2 16.13 2.52 7.13
N GLY A 3 17.43 2.83 7.13
CA GLY A 3 18.49 1.84 7.32
C GLY A 3 18.41 1.06 8.65
N LEU A 4 17.97 1.69 9.75
CA LEU A 4 17.81 1.04 11.06
C LEU A 4 16.66 0.03 11.04
N TRP A 5 15.52 0.42 10.47
CA TRP A 5 14.37 -0.47 10.27
C TRP A 5 14.74 -1.67 9.38
N LYS A 6 15.45 -1.43 8.28
CA LYS A 6 15.97 -2.48 7.39
C LYS A 6 16.92 -3.44 8.09
N ALA A 7 17.72 -2.96 9.04
CA ALA A 7 18.67 -3.75 9.80
C ALA A 7 18.07 -4.45 11.04
N GLY A 8 16.76 -4.31 11.29
CA GLY A 8 16.12 -4.86 12.50
C GLY A 8 16.54 -4.16 13.79
N ARG A 9 17.21 -3.00 13.72
CA ARG A 9 17.64 -2.19 14.87
C ARG A 9 16.50 -1.32 15.36
N GLU A 10 15.42 -2.00 15.71
CA GLU A 10 14.12 -1.46 16.12
C GLU A 10 14.23 -0.41 17.24
N LYS A 11 14.93 -0.75 18.32
CA LYS A 11 15.07 0.13 19.50
C LYS A 11 15.68 1.49 19.12
N GLU A 12 16.74 1.47 18.32
CA GLU A 12 17.42 2.68 17.87
C GLU A 12 16.58 3.48 16.87
N ALA A 13 15.83 2.79 16.01
CA ALA A 13 14.92 3.43 15.08
C ALA A 13 13.80 4.17 15.84
N ARG A 14 13.21 3.56 16.87
CA ARG A 14 12.21 4.19 17.73
C ARG A 14 12.78 5.34 18.54
N GLU A 15 13.98 5.20 19.09
CA GLU A 15 14.64 6.28 19.82
C GLU A 15 14.89 7.49 18.91
N MET A 16 15.35 7.24 17.68
CA MET A 16 15.52 8.29 16.67
C MET A 16 14.18 8.98 16.34
N PHE A 17 13.08 8.22 16.19
CA PHE A 17 11.74 8.80 15.97
C PHE A 17 11.30 9.67 17.15
N SER A 18 11.39 9.13 18.37
CA SER A 18 10.96 9.81 19.59
C SER A 18 11.70 11.12 19.80
N ARG A 19 13.00 11.15 19.49
CA ARG A 19 13.80 12.37 19.53
C ARG A 19 13.29 13.42 18.54
N LEU A 20 12.99 13.04 17.29
CA LEU A 20 12.39 13.96 16.32
C LEU A 20 11.03 14.49 16.81
N SER A 21 10.17 13.63 17.36
CA SER A 21 8.86 14.05 17.86
C SER A 21 8.92 14.96 19.11
N ARG A 22 9.99 14.90 19.90
CA ARG A 22 10.11 15.62 21.19
C ARG A 22 11.01 16.85 21.13
N GLU A 23 12.00 16.85 20.25
CA GLU A 23 12.93 17.96 20.09
C GLU A 23 12.30 19.00 19.15
N ASN A 24 11.94 20.19 19.67
CA ASN A 24 11.28 21.28 18.93
C ASN A 24 12.04 21.79 17.69
N CYS A 25 13.23 21.27 17.40
CA CYS A 25 14.08 21.69 16.29
C CYS A 25 13.74 20.97 14.96
N LEU A 26 13.17 19.76 14.99
CA LEU A 26 12.94 18.93 13.79
C LEU A 26 11.66 18.11 13.92
N GLN A 27 10.53 18.64 13.46
CA GLN A 27 9.27 17.89 13.44
C GLN A 27 9.30 16.76 12.39
N PRO A 28 8.78 15.56 12.70
CA PRO A 28 8.64 14.51 11.71
C PRO A 28 7.74 14.98 10.55
N ASP A 29 8.22 14.79 9.32
CA ASP A 29 7.44 15.02 8.12
C ASP A 29 6.74 13.74 7.64
N THR A 30 5.90 13.86 6.61
CA THR A 30 5.15 12.73 6.02
C THR A 30 6.06 11.57 5.64
N ARG A 31 7.26 11.87 5.14
CA ARG A 31 8.25 10.86 4.77
C ARG A 31 8.80 10.12 5.99
N THR A 32 9.07 10.82 7.08
CA THR A 32 9.56 10.25 8.34
C THR A 32 8.52 9.32 8.95
N TYR A 33 7.25 9.72 8.95
CA TYR A 33 6.13 8.86 9.33
C TYR A 33 6.06 7.61 8.45
N ASN A 34 6.07 7.77 7.13
CA ASN A 34 5.97 6.63 6.18
C ASN A 34 7.13 5.63 6.36
N ILE A 35 8.36 6.11 6.60
CA ILE A 35 9.51 5.25 6.90
C ILE A 35 9.28 4.45 8.19
N THR A 36 8.75 5.10 9.21
CA THR A 36 8.53 4.49 10.54
C THR A 36 7.41 3.46 10.50
N ILE A 37 6.27 3.83 9.90
CA ILE A 37 5.12 2.94 9.68
C ILE A 37 5.55 1.70 8.87
N ASN A 38 6.26 1.90 7.75
CA ASN A 38 6.76 0.77 6.95
C ASN A 38 7.72 -0.13 7.74
N GLY A 39 8.60 0.47 8.54
CA GLY A 39 9.51 -0.25 9.42
C GLY A 39 8.79 -1.14 10.42
N LEU A 40 7.80 -0.58 11.12
CA LEU A 40 6.93 -1.30 12.05
C LEU A 40 6.17 -2.44 11.37
N CYS A 41 5.56 -2.17 10.21
CA CYS A 41 4.88 -3.20 9.42
C CYS A 41 5.80 -4.37 9.08
N ARG A 42 7.03 -4.10 8.61
CA ARG A 42 8.02 -5.13 8.27
C ARG A 42 8.49 -5.96 9.45
N GLN A 43 8.41 -5.41 10.65
CA GLN A 43 8.72 -6.12 11.90
C GLN A 43 7.48 -6.75 12.55
N ARG A 44 6.33 -6.75 11.86
CA ARG A 44 5.04 -7.30 12.29
C ARG A 44 4.39 -6.55 13.46
N PHE A 45 4.82 -5.33 13.75
CA PHE A 45 4.15 -4.42 14.70
C PHE A 45 3.06 -3.61 13.99
N VAL A 46 2.12 -4.28 13.32
CA VAL A 46 1.13 -3.60 12.46
C VAL A 46 0.13 -2.77 13.26
N ASP A 47 -0.25 -3.22 14.46
CA ASP A 47 -1.10 -2.42 15.34
C ASP A 47 -0.44 -1.09 15.73
N GLU A 48 0.84 -1.13 16.10
CA GLU A 48 1.62 0.09 16.41
C GLU A 48 1.77 1.00 15.18
N ALA A 49 1.99 0.41 14.00
CA ALA A 49 2.05 1.13 12.75
C ALA A 49 0.73 1.84 12.43
N TYR A 50 -0.40 1.20 12.75
CA TYR A 50 -1.74 1.73 12.55
C TYR A 50 -2.04 2.88 13.50
N GLU A 51 -1.73 2.74 14.79
CA GLU A 51 -1.86 3.83 15.77
C GLU A 51 -1.02 5.04 15.35
N LEU A 52 0.19 4.81 14.84
CA LEU A 52 1.04 5.89 14.34
C LEU A 52 0.44 6.58 13.09
N PHE A 53 -0.17 5.80 12.19
CA PHE A 53 -0.88 6.32 11.03
C PHE A 53 -2.10 7.18 11.45
N ARG A 54 -2.90 6.71 12.41
CA ARG A 54 -4.04 7.48 12.95
C ARG A 54 -3.59 8.72 13.71
N LYS A 55 -2.47 8.67 14.42
CA LYS A 55 -1.85 9.85 15.04
C LYS A 55 -1.47 10.90 14.00
N MET A 56 -0.87 10.48 12.89
CA MET A 56 -0.53 11.36 11.77
C MET A 56 -1.80 12.02 11.20
N GLU A 57 -2.90 11.28 11.03
CA GLU A 57 -4.18 11.88 10.57
C GLU A 57 -4.76 12.93 11.51
N ALA A 58 -4.54 12.76 12.82
CA ALA A 58 -5.02 13.70 13.82
C ALA A 58 -4.14 14.95 13.97
N GLU A 59 -2.95 14.98 13.34
CA GLU A 59 -2.03 16.12 13.39
C GLU A 59 -2.27 17.10 12.24
N ASP A 60 -2.53 18.38 12.57
CA ASP A 60 -2.69 19.45 11.57
C ASP A 60 -1.43 19.71 10.74
N SER A 61 -0.25 19.40 11.30
CA SER A 61 1.05 19.71 10.67
C SER A 61 1.53 18.65 9.68
N CYS A 62 0.94 17.45 9.66
CA CYS A 62 1.45 16.33 8.86
C CYS A 62 0.32 15.39 8.42
N VAL A 63 -0.22 15.64 7.23
CA VAL A 63 -1.35 14.86 6.70
C VAL A 63 -0.85 13.65 5.90
N PRO A 64 -1.48 12.46 6.05
CA PRO A 64 -1.17 11.31 5.21
C PRO A 64 -1.37 11.57 3.72
N ASP A 65 -0.49 10.97 2.92
CA ASP A 65 -0.57 11.00 1.47
C ASP A 65 -0.88 9.62 0.90
N ASN A 66 -0.90 9.52 -0.44
CA ASN A 66 -1.11 8.25 -1.13
C ASN A 66 -0.11 7.16 -0.70
N CYS A 67 1.13 7.55 -0.38
CA CYS A 67 2.18 6.64 0.04
C CYS A 67 1.90 6.13 1.47
N SER A 68 1.48 7.00 2.38
CA SER A 68 1.08 6.65 3.75
C SER A 68 0.02 5.55 3.76
N TYR A 69 -1.04 5.73 2.96
CA TYR A 69 -2.12 4.74 2.82
C TYR A 69 -1.63 3.41 2.26
N ASN A 70 -0.87 3.42 1.16
CA ASN A 70 -0.35 2.18 0.58
C ASN A 70 0.55 1.42 1.56
N VAL A 71 1.41 2.12 2.30
CA VAL A 71 2.31 1.49 3.29
C VAL A 71 1.54 0.78 4.39
N ILE A 72 0.51 1.42 4.98
CA ILE A 72 -0.26 0.79 6.06
C ILE A 72 -1.11 -0.37 5.53
N ILE A 73 -1.75 -0.21 4.37
CA ILE A 73 -2.55 -1.27 3.73
C ILE A 73 -1.68 -2.50 3.41
N HIS A 74 -0.46 -2.31 2.90
CA HIS A 74 0.48 -3.43 2.68
C HIS A 74 0.79 -4.17 3.98
N GLY A 75 0.94 -3.45 5.09
CA GLY A 75 1.14 -4.03 6.41
C GLY A 75 -0.04 -4.91 6.84
N PHE A 76 -1.27 -4.41 6.68
CA PHE A 76 -2.48 -5.15 7.01
C PHE A 76 -2.64 -6.39 6.13
N LEU A 77 -2.51 -6.26 4.81
CA LEU A 77 -2.58 -7.41 3.90
C LEU A 77 -1.54 -8.47 4.28
N ARG A 78 -0.31 -8.10 4.61
CA ARG A 78 0.74 -9.11 4.87
C ARG A 78 0.63 -9.80 6.22
N HIS A 79 0.02 -9.17 7.22
CA HIS A 79 0.17 -9.60 8.61
C HIS A 79 -1.14 -9.58 9.43
N LYS A 80 -2.26 -9.15 8.85
CA LYS A 80 -3.58 -9.08 9.50
C LYS A 80 -4.69 -9.69 8.63
N ASP A 81 -5.94 -9.56 9.10
CA ASP A 81 -7.14 -9.92 8.37
C ASP A 81 -7.30 -9.04 7.10
N PRO A 82 -7.43 -9.62 5.90
CA PRO A 82 -7.67 -8.86 4.67
C PRO A 82 -8.98 -8.05 4.68
N LEU A 83 -9.96 -8.36 5.54
CA LEU A 83 -11.16 -7.53 5.70
C LEU A 83 -10.83 -6.17 6.31
N GLU A 84 -9.96 -6.11 7.34
CA GLU A 84 -9.49 -4.84 7.91
C GLU A 84 -8.70 -4.02 6.89
N ALA A 85 -7.92 -4.69 6.03
CA ALA A 85 -7.22 -4.02 4.94
C ALA A 85 -8.21 -3.42 3.91
N MET A 86 -9.35 -4.07 3.69
CA MET A 86 -10.37 -3.60 2.75
C MET A 86 -11.04 -2.33 3.25
N ASP A 87 -11.33 -2.21 4.55
CA ASP A 87 -11.86 -0.98 5.14
C ASP A 87 -10.90 0.21 4.92
N LEU A 88 -9.59 -0.01 5.05
CA LEU A 88 -8.58 1.02 4.76
C LEU A 88 -8.51 1.39 3.28
N ILE A 89 -8.71 0.44 2.36
CA ILE A 89 -8.78 0.72 0.92
C ILE A 89 -10.03 1.57 0.61
N LEU A 90 -11.16 1.32 1.27
CA LEU A 90 -12.37 2.13 1.10
C LEU A 90 -12.16 3.56 1.56
N GLU A 91 -11.55 3.72 2.73
CA GLU A 91 -11.19 5.03 3.26
C GLU A 91 -10.26 5.77 2.31
N MET A 92 -9.20 5.11 1.84
CA MET A 92 -8.24 5.66 0.87
C MET A 92 -8.93 6.22 -0.38
N VAL A 93 -9.84 5.43 -0.98
CA VAL A 93 -10.62 5.86 -2.16
C VAL A 93 -11.55 7.03 -1.82
N SER A 94 -12.20 7.01 -0.65
CA SER A 94 -13.09 8.10 -0.22
C SER A 94 -12.36 9.44 -0.06
N LYS A 95 -11.07 9.40 0.28
CA LYS A 95 -10.19 10.57 0.38
C LYS A 95 -9.51 10.95 -0.95
N GLY A 96 -9.83 10.25 -2.04
CA GLY A 96 -9.31 10.55 -3.38
C GLY A 96 -7.93 9.97 -3.68
N PHE A 97 -7.45 9.02 -2.88
CA PHE A 97 -6.19 8.32 -3.10
C PHE A 97 -6.39 6.99 -3.86
N SER A 98 -5.33 6.43 -4.41
CA SER A 98 -5.38 5.22 -5.23
C SER A 98 -4.36 4.15 -4.80
N ALA A 99 -4.87 2.92 -4.66
CA ALA A 99 -4.06 1.76 -4.37
C ALA A 99 -3.03 1.52 -5.50
N ASP A 100 -1.78 1.26 -5.12
CA ASP A 100 -0.73 0.92 -6.09
C ASP A 100 -0.89 -0.53 -6.61
N ALA A 101 -0.11 -0.87 -7.64
CA ALA A 101 -0.15 -2.19 -8.25
C ALA A 101 0.19 -3.33 -7.25
N THR A 102 1.02 -3.04 -6.25
CA THR A 102 1.40 -4.01 -5.21
C THR A 102 0.23 -4.27 -4.27
N THR A 103 -0.46 -3.22 -3.82
CA THR A 103 -1.68 -3.28 -3.00
C THR A 103 -2.75 -4.12 -3.70
N MET A 104 -2.98 -3.84 -4.99
CA MET A 104 -3.97 -4.57 -5.78
C MET A 104 -3.59 -6.04 -5.97
N SER A 105 -2.31 -6.34 -6.21
CA SER A 105 -1.84 -7.72 -6.36
C SER A 105 -1.99 -8.51 -5.06
N LEU A 106 -1.58 -7.94 -3.93
CA LEU A 106 -1.74 -8.55 -2.61
C LEU A 106 -3.21 -8.81 -2.26
N LEU A 107 -4.10 -7.85 -2.56
CA LEU A 107 -5.53 -8.02 -2.31
C LEU A 107 -6.12 -9.20 -3.13
N LEU A 108 -5.73 -9.34 -4.40
CA LEU A 108 -6.18 -10.43 -5.26
C LEU A 108 -5.64 -11.80 -4.84
N GLU A 109 -4.42 -11.86 -4.29
CA GLU A 109 -3.85 -13.11 -3.74
C GLU A 109 -4.58 -13.56 -2.47
N MET A 110 -5.02 -12.60 -1.66
CA MET A 110 -5.62 -12.87 -0.35
C MET A 110 -7.12 -13.12 -0.39
N LEU A 111 -7.85 -12.53 -1.34
CA LEU A 111 -9.28 -12.77 -1.47
C LEU A 111 -9.54 -14.12 -2.14
N PRO A 112 -10.30 -15.04 -1.50
CA PRO A 112 -10.79 -16.23 -2.17
C PRO A 112 -11.57 -15.81 -3.41
N LYS A 113 -11.39 -16.51 -4.54
CA LYS A 113 -12.04 -16.24 -5.84
C LYS A 113 -13.58 -16.11 -5.79
N ASN A 114 -14.21 -16.46 -4.67
CA ASN A 114 -15.66 -16.45 -4.46
C ASN A 114 -16.18 -15.22 -3.68
N GLN A 115 -15.35 -14.22 -3.34
CA GLN A 115 -15.78 -12.94 -2.73
C GLN A 115 -15.64 -11.73 -3.67
N LEU A 116 -15.47 -11.98 -4.98
CA LEU A 116 -15.36 -10.96 -6.02
C LEU A 116 -16.64 -10.14 -6.28
N ASP A 117 -17.74 -10.48 -5.59
CA ASP A 117 -19.03 -9.80 -5.71
C ASP A 117 -19.14 -8.52 -4.87
N HIS A 118 -18.06 -8.10 -4.20
CA HIS A 118 -18.07 -6.82 -3.51
C HIS A 118 -18.12 -5.68 -4.56
N PRO A 119 -19.13 -4.78 -4.53
CA PRO A 119 -19.29 -3.69 -5.51
C PRO A 119 -18.06 -2.77 -5.65
N ILE A 120 -17.18 -2.82 -4.66
CA ILE A 120 -15.94 -2.07 -4.57
C ILE A 120 -14.84 -2.63 -5.47
N LEU A 121 -14.70 -3.96 -5.60
CA LEU A 121 -13.73 -4.53 -6.54
C LEU A 121 -14.11 -4.18 -7.98
N GLN A 122 -15.40 -4.14 -8.29
CA GLN A 122 -15.86 -3.65 -9.59
C GLN A 122 -15.52 -2.16 -9.80
N LYS A 123 -15.68 -1.32 -8.78
CA LYS A 123 -15.35 0.11 -8.87
C LYS A 123 -13.85 0.37 -8.98
N LEU A 124 -13.02 -0.43 -8.29
CA LEU A 124 -11.56 -0.39 -8.36
C LEU A 124 -11.03 -0.94 -9.69
N LEU A 125 -11.55 -2.07 -10.18
CA LEU A 125 -11.16 -2.68 -11.46
C LEU A 125 -11.63 -1.87 -12.68
N ASN A 126 -12.70 -1.09 -12.55
CA ASN A 126 -13.22 -0.23 -13.62
C ASN A 126 -12.56 1.17 -13.66
N SER A 127 -11.61 1.47 -12.77
CA SER A 127 -10.79 2.69 -12.84
C SER A 127 -9.87 2.67 -14.08
N PRO A 128 -9.82 3.75 -14.88
CA PRO A 128 -9.06 3.80 -16.14
C PRO A 128 -7.55 3.56 -15.99
N ASP A 129 -6.99 3.72 -14.78
CA ASP A 129 -5.55 3.58 -14.55
C ASP A 129 -5.04 2.13 -14.60
N THR A 130 -5.92 1.14 -14.38
CA THR A 130 -5.55 -0.30 -14.44
C THR A 130 -5.41 -0.83 -15.88
N LYS A 131 -5.87 -0.09 -16.90
CA LYS A 131 -5.81 -0.51 -18.31
C LYS A 131 -4.47 -0.26 -19.01
N SER A 132 -3.47 0.27 -18.32
CA SER A 132 -2.18 0.66 -18.91
C SER A 132 -1.16 -0.48 -19.05
N HIS A 133 -1.47 -1.71 -18.64
CA HIS A 133 -0.70 -2.91 -19.00
C HIS A 133 -1.50 -3.89 -19.86
N LYS A 134 -1.92 -3.44 -21.05
CA LYS A 134 -2.00 -4.38 -22.18
C LYS A 134 -0.58 -4.71 -22.62
N ILE A 135 -0.06 -5.83 -22.12
CA ILE A 135 1.01 -6.55 -22.81
C ILE A 135 0.44 -6.93 -24.17
N GLY A 136 1.00 -6.35 -25.24
CA GLY A 136 0.56 -6.62 -26.59
C GLY A 136 0.79 -8.09 -26.95
N SER A 137 -0.24 -8.91 -26.86
CA SER A 137 -0.33 -10.13 -27.67
C SER A 137 -0.78 -9.72 -29.08
N SER A 138 0.17 -9.25 -29.90
CA SER A 138 -0.02 -9.33 -31.34
C SER A 138 0.03 -10.80 -31.72
N GLY A 139 -1.13 -11.32 -32.07
CA GLY A 139 -1.33 -12.72 -32.41
C GLY A 139 -0.53 -13.09 -33.66
N LEU A 140 0.20 -14.21 -33.57
CA LEU A 140 0.38 -15.07 -34.72
C LEU A 140 -1.00 -15.59 -35.11
N SER A 141 -1.54 -15.08 -36.21
CA SER A 141 -2.59 -15.77 -36.97
C SER A 141 -1.92 -16.36 -38.21
N ALA A 142 -1.85 -17.68 -38.22
CA ALA A 142 -1.50 -18.48 -39.38
C ALA A 142 -2.78 -18.81 -40.18
N ALA A 143 -2.73 -18.61 -41.50
CA ALA A 143 -3.52 -19.28 -42.55
C ALA A 143 -3.25 -18.55 -43.88
N ALA A 144 -3.14 -19.14 -45.06
CA ALA A 144 -3.10 -20.53 -45.49
C ALA A 144 -2.53 -20.55 -46.93
N THR A 145 -1.71 -21.57 -47.20
CA THR A 145 -1.70 -22.46 -48.37
C THR A 145 -2.21 -21.97 -49.75
N GLN A 146 -1.33 -22.07 -50.76
CA GLN A 146 -1.44 -22.91 -51.99
C GLN A 146 -0.86 -22.22 -53.24
N GLY A 147 -0.15 -23.01 -54.07
CA GLY A 147 -0.20 -22.82 -55.54
C GLY A 147 1.12 -22.83 -56.30
N THR A 148 1.55 -24.03 -56.72
CA THR A 148 2.03 -24.38 -58.09
C THR A 148 3.08 -23.50 -58.78
N CYS A 149 4.33 -23.97 -58.84
CA CYS A 149 4.96 -24.73 -59.94
C CYS A 149 6.47 -24.89 -59.64
#